data_AF-A0A133SH57-F1
#
_entry.id   AF-A0A133SH57-F1
#
_cell.length_a   1.000
_cell.length_b   1.000
_cell.length_c   1.000
_cell.angle_alpha   90.00
_cell.angle_beta   90.00
_cell.angle_gamma   90.00
#
_symmetry.space_group_name_H-M   'P 1'
#
loop_
_entity.id
_entity.type
_entity.pdbx_description
1 polymer ?
#
loop_
_entity_poly.entity_id
_entity_poly.type
_entity_poly.pdbx_seq_one_letter_code
_entity_poly.pdbx_strand_id
1 'polypeptide(L)'
;GLKSQLAQSSIKTTIARYKTVKQQLFQKPFKYKNEDGNWKYITKTLEWLWKPIFFKRPQADLVRNRDYSFVDNGQSLSINTLGKRTRCTFESKPFSKYLDGSWNLGTAKLVELKGRWYLHIPVTKAVEDFQKENIHHVVGIDRGLRFLTVSYDEQGKTEFVSGRKIAAKRHKFLKIRQQLQSKGT
;
A
#
# COMPACT_ATOMS: atom_id res chain seq x y z
N GLY A 1 12.67 -28.40 1.08
CA GLY A 1 13.01 -27.74 2.36
C GLY A 1 12.82 -26.23 2.30
N LEU A 2 12.76 -25.55 3.46
CA LEU A 2 12.50 -24.10 3.62
C LEU A 2 13.29 -23.19 2.66
N LYS A 3 14.57 -23.49 2.42
CA LYS A 3 15.44 -22.71 1.52
C LYS A 3 14.96 -22.72 0.06
N SER A 4 14.36 -23.81 -0.40
CA SER A 4 13.76 -23.92 -1.73
C SER A 4 12.55 -22.99 -1.89
N GLN A 5 11.81 -22.72 -0.81
CA GLN A 5 10.64 -21.85 -0.86
C GLN A 5 10.99 -20.36 -0.88
N LEU A 6 12.07 -19.94 -0.20
CA LEU A 6 12.62 -18.59 -0.35
C LEU A 6 13.06 -18.34 -1.80
N ALA A 7 13.69 -19.31 -2.45
CA ALA A 7 14.03 -19.23 -3.88
C ALA A 7 12.77 -19.14 -4.77
N GLN A 8 11.76 -19.97 -4.51
CA GLN A 8 10.48 -19.90 -5.22
C GLN A 8 9.78 -18.54 -5.04
N SER A 9 9.84 -17.95 -3.85
CA SER A 9 9.30 -16.62 -3.56
C SER A 9 9.96 -15.57 -4.46
N SER A 10 11.28 -15.53 -4.54
CA SER A 10 12.02 -14.60 -5.41
C SER A 10 11.60 -14.70 -6.88
N ILE A 11 11.37 -15.92 -7.38
CA ILE A 11 10.87 -16.16 -8.75
C ILE A 11 9.45 -15.60 -8.89
N LYS A 12 8.54 -15.89 -7.94
CA LYS A 12 7.17 -15.36 -7.95
C LYS A 12 7.15 -13.83 -7.93
N THR A 13 7.97 -13.18 -7.09
CA THR A 13 8.10 -11.72 -7.03
C THR A 13 8.58 -11.16 -8.37
N THR A 14 9.53 -11.83 -9.02
CA THR A 14 10.05 -11.43 -10.35
C THR A 14 8.95 -11.52 -11.40
N ILE A 15 8.25 -12.65 -11.49
CA ILE A 15 7.13 -12.87 -12.43
C ILE A 15 6.04 -11.82 -12.21
N ALA A 16 5.64 -11.59 -10.95
CA ALA A 16 4.63 -10.60 -10.60
C ALA A 16 5.03 -9.21 -11.10
N ARG A 17 6.30 -8.83 -10.94
CA ARG A 17 6.82 -7.54 -11.39
C ARG A 17 6.77 -7.38 -12.91
N TYR A 18 7.14 -8.42 -13.66
CA TYR A 18 7.01 -8.41 -15.13
C TYR A 18 5.55 -8.34 -15.57
N LYS A 19 4.63 -9.06 -14.90
CA LYS A 19 3.18 -8.95 -15.16
C LYS A 19 2.67 -7.53 -14.94
N THR A 20 3.08 -6.86 -13.86
CA THR A 20 2.74 -5.45 -13.62
C THR A 20 3.24 -4.54 -14.73
N VAL A 21 4.50 -4.69 -15.16
CA VAL A 21 5.07 -3.87 -16.24
C VAL A 21 4.36 -4.13 -17.57
N LYS A 22 4.03 -5.39 -17.88
CA LYS A 22 3.21 -5.74 -19.05
C LYS A 22 1.90 -4.96 -19.05
N GLN A 23 1.20 -4.91 -17.92
CA GLN A 23 -0.06 -4.16 -17.80
C GLN A 23 0.14 -2.65 -17.96
N GLN A 24 1.21 -2.09 -17.39
CA GLN A 24 1.54 -0.67 -17.51
C GLN A 24 1.86 -0.27 -18.96
N LEU A 25 2.57 -1.13 -19.70
CA LEU A 25 2.86 -0.94 -21.12
C LEU A 25 1.58 -1.01 -21.95
N PHE A 26 0.73 -2.00 -21.70
CA PHE A 26 -0.56 -2.15 -22.37
C PHE A 26 -1.45 -0.90 -22.19
N GLN A 27 -1.50 -0.34 -20.98
CA GLN A 27 -2.26 0.90 -20.70
C GLN A 27 -1.70 2.16 -21.36
N LYS A 28 -0.46 2.13 -21.88
CA LYS A 28 0.25 3.28 -22.46
C LYS A 28 0.76 2.96 -23.87
N PRO A 29 -0.15 2.77 -24.85
CA PRO A 29 0.22 2.44 -26.22
C PRO A 29 1.15 3.50 -26.81
N PHE A 30 1.97 3.08 -27.76
CA PHE A 30 2.76 4.01 -28.56
C PHE A 30 1.84 4.72 -29.54
N LYS A 31 1.99 6.03 -29.68
CA LYS A 31 1.17 6.85 -30.56
C LYS A 31 2.07 7.58 -31.54
N TYR A 32 1.76 7.50 -32.82
CA TYR A 32 2.49 8.21 -33.89
C TYR A 32 1.50 8.75 -34.92
N LYS A 33 1.92 9.79 -35.65
CA LYS A 33 1.19 10.24 -36.85
C LYS A 33 1.74 9.49 -38.06
N ASN A 34 0.85 8.95 -38.89
CA ASN A 34 1.26 8.41 -40.19
C ASN A 34 1.51 9.55 -41.18
N GLU A 35 1.92 9.21 -42.40
CA GLU A 35 2.20 10.15 -43.49
C GLU A 35 0.99 11.04 -43.82
N ASP A 36 -0.23 10.52 -43.66
CA ASP A 36 -1.49 11.28 -43.86
C ASP A 36 -1.86 12.20 -42.67
N GLY A 37 -1.01 12.28 -41.63
CA GLY A 37 -1.28 13.08 -40.44
C GLY A 37 -2.26 12.47 -39.43
N ASN A 38 -2.76 11.26 -39.69
CA ASN A 38 -3.68 10.52 -38.82
C ASN A 38 -2.94 9.87 -37.65
N TRP A 39 -3.56 9.92 -36.46
CA TRP A 39 -3.02 9.25 -35.29
C TRP A 39 -3.24 7.74 -35.36
N LYS A 40 -2.15 6.98 -35.21
CA LYS A 40 -2.14 5.53 -35.08
C LYS A 40 -1.60 5.12 -33.72
N TYR A 41 -2.03 3.96 -33.23
CA TYR A 41 -1.66 3.43 -31.93
C TYR A 41 -1.12 2.02 -32.07
N ILE A 42 -0.03 1.72 -31.36
CA ILE A 42 0.54 0.37 -31.26
C ILE A 42 0.53 -0.04 -29.80
N THR A 43 -0.11 -1.16 -29.50
CA THR A 43 -0.10 -1.75 -28.17
C THR A 43 1.31 -2.17 -27.80
N LYS A 44 1.81 -1.69 -26.65
CA LYS A 44 3.14 -2.07 -26.17
C LYS A 44 3.09 -3.41 -25.43
N THR A 45 3.91 -4.35 -25.87
CA THR A 45 4.16 -5.65 -25.22
C THR A 45 5.45 -5.58 -24.40
N LEU A 46 5.85 -6.67 -23.75
CA LEU A 46 7.14 -6.74 -23.04
C LEU A 46 8.36 -6.59 -23.97
N GLU A 47 8.21 -6.77 -25.29
CA GLU A 47 9.29 -6.55 -26.27
C GLU A 47 9.73 -5.08 -26.33
N TRP A 48 8.86 -4.17 -25.91
CA TRP A 48 9.17 -2.75 -25.79
C TRP A 48 10.05 -2.43 -24.58
N LEU A 49 10.37 -3.43 -23.74
CA LEU A 49 11.25 -3.28 -22.59
C LEU A 49 12.70 -3.55 -23.01
N TRP A 50 13.46 -2.48 -23.30
CA TRP A 50 14.83 -2.60 -23.80
C TRP A 50 15.86 -3.03 -22.75
N LYS A 51 15.52 -2.91 -21.46
CA LYS A 51 16.37 -3.31 -20.35
C LYS A 51 15.57 -4.15 -19.35
N PRO A 52 16.13 -5.24 -18.81
CA PRO A 52 15.43 -6.05 -17.83
C PRO A 52 15.08 -5.23 -16.59
N ILE A 53 14.06 -5.68 -15.86
CA ILE A 53 13.65 -5.02 -14.62
C ILE A 53 14.76 -5.22 -13.58
N PHE A 54 15.34 -4.12 -13.12
CA PHE A 54 16.40 -4.14 -12.11
C PHE A 54 15.82 -4.01 -10.69
N PHE A 55 16.14 -4.97 -9.82
CA PHE A 55 15.68 -5.02 -8.43
C PHE A 55 16.74 -4.41 -7.51
N LYS A 56 16.59 -3.11 -7.20
CA LYS A 56 17.60 -2.34 -6.43
C LYS A 56 17.58 -2.59 -4.92
N ARG A 57 16.42 -2.96 -4.37
CA ARG A 57 16.23 -3.03 -2.92
C ARG A 57 16.22 -4.49 -2.46
N PRO A 58 17.08 -4.88 -1.51
CA PRO A 58 16.98 -6.18 -0.87
C PRO A 58 15.58 -6.35 -0.26
N GLN A 59 14.88 -7.40 -0.67
CA GLN A 59 13.56 -7.72 -0.16
C GLN A 59 13.29 -9.22 -0.20
N ALA A 60 12.45 -9.70 0.70
CA ALA A 60 12.00 -11.09 0.74
C ALA A 60 10.55 -11.17 1.22
N ASP A 61 9.76 -12.07 0.64
CA ASP A 61 8.44 -12.42 1.18
C ASP A 61 8.57 -13.61 2.14
N LEU A 62 8.09 -13.44 3.37
CA LEU A 62 8.22 -14.36 4.49
C LEU A 62 6.85 -14.85 4.93
N VAL A 63 6.61 -16.16 4.90
CA VAL A 63 5.34 -16.75 5.32
C VAL A 63 5.27 -16.89 6.84
N ARG A 64 4.11 -16.54 7.42
CA ARG A 64 3.87 -16.61 8.87
C ARG A 64 4.01 -18.02 9.41
N ASN A 65 4.49 -18.15 10.65
CA ASN A 65 4.75 -19.38 11.39
C ASN A 65 5.78 -20.33 10.73
N ARG A 66 6.33 -19.93 9.59
CA ARG A 66 7.32 -20.69 8.83
C ARG A 66 8.61 -19.89 8.68
N ASP A 67 8.54 -18.79 7.95
CA ASP A 67 9.67 -17.92 7.65
C ASP A 67 9.77 -16.76 8.64
N TYR A 68 8.66 -16.39 9.29
CA TYR A 68 8.70 -15.48 10.43
C TYR A 68 7.64 -15.83 11.49
N SER A 69 7.88 -15.45 12.74
CA SER A 69 6.91 -15.57 13.83
C SER A 69 7.22 -14.55 14.92
N PHE A 70 6.20 -14.15 15.67
CA PHE A 70 6.39 -13.47 16.94
C PHE A 70 6.69 -14.50 18.03
N VAL A 71 7.63 -14.17 18.92
CA VAL A 71 8.09 -15.01 20.03
C VAL A 71 8.15 -14.15 21.30
N ASP A 72 8.34 -14.79 22.45
CA ASP A 72 8.43 -14.11 23.75
C ASP A 72 7.18 -13.24 23.99
N ASN A 73 5.98 -13.83 23.81
CA ASN A 73 4.68 -13.16 23.91
C ASN A 73 4.55 -11.89 23.04
N GLY A 74 5.18 -11.87 21.87
CA GLY A 74 5.08 -10.74 20.94
C GLY A 74 6.13 -9.66 21.15
N GLN A 75 7.07 -9.83 22.07
CA GLN A 75 8.15 -8.86 22.32
C GLN A 75 9.28 -8.97 21.30
N SER A 76 9.47 -10.15 20.72
CA SER A 76 10.57 -10.44 19.80
C SER A 76 10.04 -11.01 18.49
N LEU A 77 10.78 -10.75 17.41
CA LEU A 77 10.50 -11.28 16.09
C LEU A 77 11.55 -12.34 15.75
N SER A 78 11.09 -13.48 15.24
CA SER A 78 11.95 -14.57 14.82
C SER A 78 11.83 -14.73 13.31
N ILE A 79 12.93 -14.51 12.58
CA ILE A 79 12.98 -14.52 11.10
C ILE A 79 13.91 -15.63 10.63
N ASN A 80 13.47 -16.40 9.65
CA ASN A 80 14.31 -17.38 8.97
C ASN A 80 15.22 -16.70 7.94
N THR A 81 16.48 -17.10 7.90
CA THR A 81 17.47 -16.62 6.92
C THR A 81 18.04 -17.80 6.13
N LEU A 82 18.92 -17.52 5.16
CA LEU A 82 19.62 -18.58 4.41
C LEU A 82 20.52 -19.46 5.31
N GLY A 83 21.01 -18.90 6.42
CA GLY A 83 21.84 -19.60 7.40
C GLY A 83 20.98 -20.27 8.48
N LYS A 84 20.58 -19.46 9.47
CA LYS A 84 19.78 -19.89 10.63
C LYS A 84 18.66 -18.91 10.92
N ARG A 85 17.76 -19.28 11.82
CA ARG A 85 16.74 -18.37 12.33
C ARG A 85 17.40 -17.31 13.23
N THR A 86 17.07 -16.04 12.99
CA THR A 86 17.58 -14.90 13.75
C THR A 86 16.43 -14.31 14.58
N ARG A 87 16.70 -14.03 15.85
CA ARG A 87 15.80 -13.23 16.69
C ARG A 87 16.19 -11.76 16.59
N CYS A 88 15.21 -10.90 16.42
CA CYS A 88 15.39 -9.46 16.35
C CYS A 88 14.36 -8.75 17.23
N THR A 89 14.80 -7.65 17.82
CA THR A 89 13.91 -6.68 18.47
C THR A 89 13.27 -5.81 17.40
N PHE A 90 12.11 -5.25 17.72
CA PHE A 90 11.39 -4.32 16.85
C PHE A 90 10.62 -3.31 17.71
N GLU A 91 10.27 -2.18 17.12
CA GLU A 91 9.43 -1.18 17.78
C GLU A 91 7.98 -1.69 17.85
N SER A 92 7.57 -2.21 19.00
CA SER A 92 6.30 -2.93 19.16
C SER A 92 5.15 -2.04 19.60
N LYS A 93 5.42 -0.93 20.30
CA LYS A 93 4.41 -0.07 20.93
C LYS A 93 3.33 0.43 19.95
N PRO A 94 3.66 0.87 18.71
CA PRO A 94 2.65 1.32 17.76
C PRO A 94 1.75 0.19 17.22
N PHE A 95 2.16 -1.07 17.38
CA PHE A 95 1.53 -2.23 16.77
C PHE A 95 0.87 -3.18 17.78
N SER A 96 0.90 -2.86 19.07
CA SER A 96 0.37 -3.71 20.15
C SER A 96 -1.06 -4.20 19.88
N LYS A 97 -1.94 -3.32 19.38
CA LYS A 97 -3.33 -3.65 19.02
C LYS A 97 -3.49 -4.73 17.94
N TYR A 98 -2.46 -4.97 17.13
CA TYR A 98 -2.48 -5.99 16.07
C TYR A 98 -1.86 -7.32 16.53
N LEU A 99 -1.25 -7.33 17.72
CA LEU A 99 -0.57 -8.48 18.31
C LEU A 99 -1.35 -9.08 19.50
N ASP A 100 -2.59 -8.63 19.72
CA ASP A 100 -3.50 -9.11 20.77
C ASP A 100 -4.11 -10.50 20.49
N GLY A 101 -3.82 -11.08 19.31
CA GLY A 101 -4.36 -12.37 18.87
C GLY A 101 -5.71 -12.29 18.16
N SER A 102 -6.38 -11.13 18.15
CA SER A 102 -7.66 -10.93 17.45
C SER A 102 -7.52 -10.66 15.95
N TRP A 103 -6.28 -10.54 15.47
CA TRP A 103 -5.94 -10.28 14.08
C TRP A 103 -5.26 -11.49 13.44
N ASN A 104 -5.59 -11.73 12.18
CA ASN A 104 -4.89 -12.65 11.31
C ASN A 104 -3.75 -11.91 10.61
N LEU A 105 -2.55 -12.48 10.68
CA LEU A 105 -1.35 -11.90 10.08
C LEU A 105 -0.98 -12.72 8.84
N GLY A 106 -0.81 -12.04 7.70
CA GLY A 106 -0.54 -12.67 6.40
C GLY A 106 0.94 -12.87 6.09
N THR A 107 1.28 -13.04 4.81
CA THR A 107 2.69 -13.11 4.38
C THR A 107 3.35 -11.74 4.51
N ALA A 108 4.47 -11.68 5.22
CA ALA A 108 5.19 -10.45 5.48
C ALA A 108 6.20 -10.14 4.36
N LYS A 109 6.51 -8.86 4.17
CA LYS A 109 7.58 -8.41 3.27
C LYS A 109 8.70 -7.77 4.09
N LEU A 110 9.87 -8.40 4.08
CA LEU A 110 11.10 -7.84 4.63
C LEU A 110 11.74 -6.93 3.58
N VAL A 111 12.11 -5.71 3.96
CA VAL A 111 12.74 -4.73 3.07
C VAL A 111 13.87 -4.02 3.80
N GLU A 112 15.00 -3.84 3.13
CA GLU A 112 16.06 -2.94 3.57
C GLU A 112 15.86 -1.54 2.96
N LEU A 113 15.97 -0.52 3.80
CA LEU A 113 15.91 0.88 3.40
C LEU A 113 16.84 1.72 4.28
N LYS A 114 17.87 2.31 3.67
CA LYS A 114 18.81 3.25 4.31
C LYS A 114 19.51 2.69 5.55
N GLY A 115 19.98 1.44 5.47
CA GLY A 115 20.65 0.72 6.54
C GLY A 115 19.69 0.15 7.60
N ARG A 116 18.38 0.22 7.40
CA ARG A 116 17.37 -0.27 8.35
C ARG A 116 16.48 -1.33 7.71
N TRP A 117 16.08 -2.30 8.52
CA TRP A 117 15.19 -3.37 8.11
C TRP A 117 13.76 -3.10 8.56
N TYR A 118 12.83 -3.31 7.66
CA TYR A 118 11.39 -3.14 7.89
C TYR A 118 10.68 -4.43 7.55
N LEU A 119 9.77 -4.87 8.41
CA LEU A 119 8.89 -6.00 8.14
C LEU A 119 7.45 -5.48 7.99
N HIS A 120 6.95 -5.47 6.77
CA HIS A 120 5.56 -5.10 6.48
C HIS A 120 4.68 -6.34 6.56
N ILE A 121 3.70 -6.33 7.48
CA ILE A 121 2.79 -7.45 7.69
C ILE A 121 1.38 -6.99 7.36
N PRO A 122 0.70 -7.60 6.36
CA PRO A 122 -0.73 -7.37 6.17
C PRO A 122 -1.50 -8.04 7.31
N VAL A 123 -2.49 -7.33 7.83
CA VAL A 123 -3.37 -7.83 8.90
C VAL A 123 -4.81 -7.83 8.43
N THR A 124 -5.57 -8.85 8.82
CA THR A 124 -7.01 -8.96 8.57
C THR A 124 -7.74 -9.29 9.86
N LYS A 125 -8.96 -8.79 10.00
CA LYS A 125 -9.86 -9.13 11.10
C LYS A 125 -11.24 -9.29 10.50
N ALA A 126 -11.92 -10.38 10.85
CA ALA A 126 -13.31 -10.53 10.51
C ALA A 126 -14.09 -9.46 11.27
N VAL A 127 -14.91 -8.73 10.54
CA VAL A 127 -15.90 -7.82 11.09
C VAL A 127 -17.26 -8.43 10.79
N GLU A 128 -18.20 -8.28 11.70
CA GLU A 128 -19.56 -8.77 11.47
C GLU A 128 -20.16 -8.06 10.26
N ASP A 129 -20.87 -8.83 9.44
CA ASP A 129 -21.61 -8.28 8.32
C ASP A 129 -22.72 -7.39 8.84
N PHE A 130 -22.99 -6.31 8.11
CA PHE A 130 -24.06 -5.39 8.43
C PHE A 130 -25.41 -6.11 8.43
N GLN A 131 -26.10 -6.06 9.57
CA GLN A 131 -27.49 -6.53 9.71
C GLN A 131 -28.40 -5.32 9.94
N LYS A 132 -29.46 -5.20 9.15
CA LYS A 132 -30.37 -4.05 9.22
C LYS A 132 -31.11 -4.00 10.55
N GLU A 133 -31.33 -5.17 11.15
CA GLU A 133 -32.02 -5.39 12.42
C GLU A 133 -31.22 -4.81 13.61
N ASN A 134 -29.91 -4.65 13.46
CA ASN A 134 -29.02 -4.10 14.49
C ASN A 134 -28.91 -2.56 14.42
N ILE A 135 -29.68 -1.90 13.54
CA ILE A 135 -29.68 -0.44 13.43
C ILE A 135 -30.53 0.16 14.55
N HIS A 136 -29.88 0.88 15.47
CA HIS A 136 -30.57 1.64 16.53
C HIS A 136 -30.65 3.14 16.26
N HIS A 137 -29.69 3.68 15.51
CA HIS A 137 -29.53 5.11 15.26
C HIS A 137 -29.18 5.36 13.80
N VAL A 138 -29.65 6.46 13.22
CA VAL A 138 -29.41 6.80 11.82
C VAL A 138 -28.81 8.21 11.76
N VAL A 139 -27.56 8.26 11.34
CA VAL A 139 -26.85 9.52 11.16
C VAL A 139 -26.69 9.80 9.66
N GLY A 140 -27.33 10.86 9.18
CA GLY A 140 -27.12 11.39 7.85
C GLY A 140 -25.77 12.11 7.79
N ILE A 141 -24.92 11.77 6.82
CA ILE A 141 -23.61 12.40 6.63
C ILE A 141 -23.53 13.02 5.24
N ASP A 142 -23.51 14.35 5.18
CA ASP A 142 -23.22 15.10 3.96
C ASP A 142 -21.75 15.56 3.91
N ARG A 143 -21.15 15.63 2.73
CA ARG A 143 -19.74 15.97 2.54
C ARG A 143 -19.57 17.09 1.53
N GLY A 144 -18.82 18.13 1.91
CA GLY A 144 -18.53 19.27 1.04
C GLY A 144 -17.13 19.85 1.20
N LEU A 145 -16.84 20.88 0.41
CA LEU A 145 -15.57 21.62 0.49
C LEU A 145 -15.58 22.68 1.60
N ARG A 146 -16.75 23.31 1.84
CA ARG A 146 -16.94 24.31 2.90
C ARG A 146 -17.01 23.64 4.28
N PHE A 147 -17.77 22.57 4.37
CA PHE A 147 -17.84 21.67 5.52
C PHE A 147 -17.45 20.28 5.04
N LEU A 148 -16.36 19.73 5.59
CA LEU A 148 -15.85 18.41 5.20
C LEU A 148 -16.89 17.32 5.46
N THR A 149 -17.64 17.50 6.53
CA THR A 149 -18.68 16.61 7.01
C THR A 149 -19.70 17.46 7.74
N VAL A 150 -20.98 17.25 7.42
CA VAL A 150 -22.11 17.68 8.23
C VAL A 150 -22.84 16.40 8.63
N SER A 151 -22.95 16.14 9.92
CA SER A 151 -23.73 15.01 10.44
C SER A 151 -25.03 15.50 11.05
N TYR A 152 -26.11 14.80 10.78
CA TYR A 152 -27.43 15.03 11.34
C TYR A 152 -27.96 13.71 11.90
N ASP A 153 -28.28 13.67 13.19
CA ASP A 153 -28.82 12.47 13.84
C ASP A 153 -30.35 12.51 13.96
N GLU A 154 -30.94 11.39 14.34
CA GLU A 154 -32.40 11.27 14.53
C GLU A 154 -32.96 12.12 15.67
N GLN A 155 -32.11 12.68 16.53
CA GLN A 155 -32.49 13.58 17.64
C GLN A 155 -32.50 15.05 17.21
N GLY A 156 -32.22 15.34 15.95
CA GLY A 156 -32.16 16.69 15.40
C GLY A 156 -30.85 17.42 15.69
N LYS A 157 -29.84 16.73 16.22
CA LYS A 157 -28.54 17.33 16.49
C LYS A 157 -27.72 17.36 15.20
N THR A 158 -27.19 18.54 14.90
CA THR A 158 -26.32 18.76 13.74
C THR A 158 -24.91 19.09 14.19
N GLU A 159 -23.91 18.41 13.64
CA GLU A 159 -22.50 18.71 13.87
C GLU A 159 -21.78 19.05 12.55
N PHE A 160 -20.93 20.07 12.61
CA PHE A 160 -20.24 20.62 11.44
C PHE A 160 -18.73 20.52 11.58
N VAL A 161 -18.09 19.87 10.62
CA VAL A 161 -16.62 19.85 10.52
C VAL A 161 -16.19 20.84 9.44
N SER A 162 -15.68 22.02 9.86
CA SER A 162 -15.27 23.07 8.93
C SER A 162 -14.08 22.67 8.06
N GLY A 163 -14.19 22.87 6.74
CA GLY A 163 -13.12 22.64 5.77
C GLY A 163 -12.17 23.82 5.58
N ARG A 164 -12.42 24.97 6.23
CA ARG A 164 -11.72 26.25 5.95
C ARG A 164 -10.20 26.15 6.08
N LYS A 165 -9.70 25.53 7.17
CA LYS A 165 -8.25 25.36 7.40
C LYS A 165 -7.61 24.48 6.31
N ILE A 166 -8.29 23.42 5.88
CA ILE A 166 -7.82 22.52 4.82
C ILE A 166 -7.84 23.24 3.47
N ALA A 167 -8.91 23.98 3.15
CA ALA A 167 -9.01 24.77 1.93
C ALA A 167 -7.90 25.83 1.84
N ALA A 168 -7.62 26.55 2.93
CA ALA A 168 -6.51 27.51 2.99
C ALA A 168 -5.15 26.83 2.76
N LYS A 169 -4.91 25.68 3.39
CA LYS A 169 -3.69 24.88 3.17
C LYS A 169 -3.58 24.43 1.71
N ARG A 170 -4.66 23.95 1.11
CA ARG A 170 -4.73 23.56 -0.31
C ARG A 170 -4.40 24.73 -1.23
N HIS A 171 -4.99 25.90 -1.02
CA HIS A 171 -4.71 27.10 -1.81
C HIS A 171 -3.25 27.55 -1.70
N LYS A 172 -2.68 27.52 -0.50
CA LYS A 172 -1.25 27.82 -0.28
C LYS A 172 -0.35 26.90 -1.11
N PHE A 173 -0.57 25.58 -1.04
CA PHE A 173 0.23 24.62 -1.81
C PHE A 173 -0.01 24.71 -3.32
N LEU A 174 -1.22 25.04 -3.76
CA LEU A 174 -1.53 25.26 -5.18
C LEU A 174 -0.74 26.46 -5.72
N LYS A 175 -0.72 27.59 -4.98
CA LYS A 175 0.07 28.78 -5.33
C LYS A 175 1.57 28.47 -5.38
N ILE A 176 2.10 27.76 -4.38
CA ILE A 176 3.51 27.34 -4.35
C ILE A 176 3.84 26.47 -5.56
N ARG A 177 2.98 25.50 -5.90
CA ARG A 177 3.19 24.62 -7.06
C ARG A 177 3.24 25.40 -8.36
N GLN A 178 2.32 26.35 -8.57
CA GLN A 178 2.32 27.21 -9.75
C GLN A 178 3.61 28.03 -9.87
N GLN A 179 4.10 28.60 -8.76
CA GLN A 179 5.36 29.35 -8.71
C GLN A 179 6.60 28.49 -9.00
N LEU A 180 6.61 27.23 -8.54
CA LEU A 180 7.70 26.31 -8.82
C LEU A 180 7.68 25.86 -10.29
N GLN A 181 6.51 25.53 -10.83
CA GLN A 181 6.34 25.12 -12.23
C GLN A 181 6.69 26.25 -13.21
N SER A 182 6.43 27.51 -12.87
CA SER A 182 6.81 28.65 -13.72
C SER A 182 8.32 28.87 -13.80
N LYS A 183 9.12 28.29 -12.89
CA LYS A 183 10.59 28.41 -12.87
C LYS A 183 11.30 27.38 -13.76
N GLY A 184 10.58 26.53 -14.48
CA GLY A 184 11.15 25.70 -15.55
C GLY A 184 12.01 24.51 -15.10
N THR A 185 11.94 24.09 -13.83
CA THR A 185 12.39 22.75 -13.39
C THR A 185 11.28 21.73 -13.54
#